data_AF-A0A7T8H0J5-F1
#
_entry.id   AF-A0A7T8H0J5-F1
#
_cell.length_a   1.000
_cell.length_b   1.000
_cell.length_c   1.000
_cell.angle_alpha   90.00
_cell.angle_beta   90.00
_cell.angle_gamma   90.00
#
_symmetry.space_group_name_H-M   'P 1'
#
loop_
_entity.id
_entity.type
_entity.pdbx_description
1 polymer ?
#
loop_
_entity_poly.entity_id
_entity_poly.type
_entity_poly.pdbx_seq_one_letter_code
_entity_poly.pdbx_strand_id
1 'polypeptide(L)'
;RHSLLRLPGVTRGSSYSRLGIVRPAFFHLIKDNQTLRANEDFEHHVALLYVLTEKGKDILYFEDEFGPFVKSLIPSIVPQRPSTLKFLEMIKTCLQFNASYLDPDVILAFIRLVSSLVTSTNDKGETIACLQ
;
A
#
# COMPACT_ATOMS: atom_id res chain seq x y z
N ARG A 1 18.44 -17.51 10.72
CA ARG A 1 17.76 -16.53 11.60
C ARG A 1 16.40 -16.22 10.98
N HIS A 2 15.41 -17.10 11.19
CA HIS A 2 14.08 -17.00 10.58
C HIS A 2 13.06 -17.46 11.62
N SER A 3 12.65 -16.55 12.48
CA SER A 3 11.51 -16.75 13.37
C SER A 3 11.11 -15.38 13.88
N LEU A 4 9.96 -14.88 13.41
CA LEU A 4 9.00 -14.01 14.11
C LEU A 4 8.13 -13.29 13.07
N LEU A 5 7.06 -13.96 12.64
CA LEU A 5 5.83 -13.31 12.17
C LEU A 5 4.72 -14.37 12.19
N ARG A 6 4.24 -14.65 13.40
CA ARG A 6 2.94 -15.28 13.64
C ARG A 6 2.24 -14.43 14.69
N LEU A 7 1.24 -13.67 14.27
CA LEU A 7 0.34 -12.94 15.16
C LEU A 7 -0.88 -13.84 15.42
N PRO A 8 -1.13 -14.32 16.65
CA PRO A 8 -2.37 -15.01 16.99
C PRO A 8 -3.49 -13.99 17.26
N GLY A 9 -4.72 -14.41 16.91
CA GLY A 9 -5.90 -13.56 16.83
C GLY A 9 -6.21 -12.72 18.07
N VAL A 10 -6.53 -11.46 17.82
CA VAL A 10 -6.94 -10.48 18.82
C VAL A 10 -8.47 -10.45 18.91
N THR A 11 -8.98 -10.67 20.12
CA THR A 11 -10.40 -10.65 20.48
C THR A 11 -10.96 -9.21 20.48
N ARG A 12 -12.21 -9.09 20.00
CA ARG A 12 -12.85 -7.89 19.41
C ARG A 12 -13.24 -6.74 20.38
N GLY A 13 -12.56 -6.49 21.50
CA GLY A 13 -13.09 -5.56 22.52
C GLY A 13 -12.16 -4.52 23.13
N SER A 14 -10.89 -4.85 23.42
CA SER A 14 -10.07 -4.08 24.37
C SER A 14 -8.68 -3.68 23.85
N SER A 15 -8.40 -3.88 22.56
CA SER A 15 -7.09 -3.63 21.94
C SER A 15 -7.04 -2.47 20.94
N TYR A 16 -8.15 -1.79 20.63
CA TYR A 16 -8.15 -0.74 19.60
C TYR A 16 -7.19 0.42 19.90
N SER A 17 -7.11 0.87 21.16
CA SER A 17 -6.20 1.95 21.57
C SER A 17 -4.71 1.53 21.59
N ARG A 18 -4.41 0.25 21.82
CA ARG A 18 -3.03 -0.27 21.69
C ARG A 18 -2.66 -0.58 20.23
N LEU A 19 -3.60 -1.06 19.41
CA LEU A 19 -3.39 -1.24 17.98
C LEU A 19 -3.15 0.11 17.27
N GLY A 20 -3.88 1.16 17.68
CA GLY A 20 -3.73 2.51 17.11
C GLY A 20 -2.32 3.10 17.28
N ILE A 21 -1.58 2.72 18.32
CA ILE A 21 -0.19 3.14 18.54
C ILE A 21 0.80 2.24 17.78
N VAL A 22 0.48 0.97 17.62
CA VAL A 22 1.37 -0.03 17.00
C VAL A 22 1.35 0.08 15.47
N ARG A 23 0.21 0.44 14.88
CA ARG A 23 0.06 0.54 13.42
C ARG A 23 0.94 1.61 12.78
N PRO A 24 1.04 2.83 13.32
CA PRO A 24 1.96 3.86 12.82
C PRO A 24 3.42 3.45 13.00
N ALA A 25 3.76 2.81 14.12
CA ALA A 25 5.11 2.27 14.32
C ALA A 25 5.50 1.23 13.25
N PHE A 26 4.58 0.34 12.87
CA PHE A 26 4.79 -0.57 11.75
C PHE A 26 4.85 0.16 10.41
N PHE A 27 4.04 1.18 10.20
CA PHE A 27 4.12 2.01 8.99
C PHE A 27 5.50 2.65 8.86
N HIS A 28 6.02 3.28 9.91
CA HIS A 28 7.37 3.85 9.91
C HIS A 28 8.45 2.80 9.70
N LEU A 29 8.32 1.61 10.30
CA LEU A 29 9.26 0.51 10.07
C LEU A 29 9.30 0.10 8.59
N ILE A 30 8.15 0.03 7.93
CA ILE A 30 8.06 -0.27 6.50
C ILE A 30 8.67 0.89 5.69
N LYS A 31 8.25 2.14 5.97
CA LYS A 31 8.66 3.36 5.27
C LYS A 31 10.17 3.61 5.32
N ASP A 32 10.77 3.42 6.49
CA ASP A 32 12.19 3.68 6.74
C ASP A 32 13.09 2.51 6.33
N ASN A 33 12.50 1.37 5.94
CA ASN A 33 13.28 0.23 5.49
C ASN A 33 13.96 0.53 4.15
N GLN A 34 15.28 0.74 4.20
CA GLN A 34 16.12 0.99 3.03
C GLN A 34 16.09 -0.17 2.02
N THR A 35 15.84 -1.41 2.46
CA THR A 35 15.76 -2.59 1.57
C THR A 35 14.45 -2.66 0.80
N LEU A 36 13.44 -1.87 1.15
CA LEU A 36 12.16 -1.83 0.43
C LEU A 36 12.34 -1.39 -1.04
N ARG A 37 13.39 -0.61 -1.31
CA ARG A 37 13.79 -0.20 -2.67
C ARG A 37 14.64 -1.24 -3.41
N ALA A 38 15.06 -2.31 -2.73
CA ALA A 38 15.66 -3.48 -3.35
C ALA A 38 14.53 -4.44 -3.79
N ASN A 39 14.56 -4.87 -5.05
CA ASN A 39 13.48 -5.68 -5.66
C ASN A 39 13.16 -7.00 -4.92
N GLU A 40 14.08 -7.50 -4.09
CA GLU A 40 13.93 -8.81 -3.42
C GLU A 40 12.79 -8.83 -2.40
N ASP A 41 12.56 -7.72 -1.69
CA ASP A 41 11.55 -7.67 -0.61
C ASP A 41 10.34 -6.80 -0.95
N PHE A 42 10.31 -6.12 -2.10
CA PHE A 42 9.24 -5.18 -2.45
C PHE A 42 7.84 -5.79 -2.36
N GLU A 43 7.68 -7.03 -2.86
CA GLU A 43 6.43 -7.79 -2.81
C GLU A 43 5.90 -7.99 -1.38
N HIS A 44 6.80 -8.32 -0.44
CA HIS A 44 6.45 -8.53 0.96
C HIS A 44 6.02 -7.22 1.63
N HIS A 45 6.72 -6.12 1.33
CA HIS A 45 6.40 -4.82 1.89
C HIS A 45 5.05 -4.28 1.37
N VAL A 46 4.75 -4.43 0.09
CA VAL A 46 3.43 -4.08 -0.45
C VAL A 46 2.34 -4.94 0.20
N ALA A 47 2.58 -6.24 0.40
CA ALA A 47 1.63 -7.11 1.10
C ALA A 47 1.41 -6.70 2.57
N LEU A 48 2.47 -6.32 3.29
CA LEU A 48 2.37 -5.82 4.66
C LEU A 48 1.60 -4.51 4.73
N LEU A 49 1.94 -3.56 3.86
CA LEU A 49 1.25 -2.27 3.78
C LEU A 49 -0.23 -2.44 3.45
N TYR A 50 -0.55 -3.34 2.51
CA TYR A 50 -1.92 -3.70 2.14
C TYR A 50 -2.72 -4.22 3.35
N VAL A 51 -2.13 -5.09 4.18
CA VAL A 51 -2.80 -5.59 5.39
C VAL A 51 -2.89 -4.51 6.47
N LEU A 52 -1.81 -3.74 6.68
CA LEU A 52 -1.70 -2.70 7.70
C LEU A 52 -2.77 -1.61 7.53
N THR A 53 -3.09 -1.29 6.27
CA THR A 53 -4.00 -0.20 5.90
C THR A 53 -5.44 -0.67 5.66
N GLU A 54 -5.77 -1.93 5.98
CA GLU A 54 -7.04 -2.55 5.58
C GLU A 54 -7.34 -2.33 4.08
N LYS A 55 -6.37 -2.67 3.23
CA LYS A 55 -6.42 -2.44 1.78
C LYS A 55 -6.49 -0.95 1.41
N GLY A 56 -5.89 -0.05 2.18
CA GLY A 56 -5.94 1.39 1.93
C GLY A 56 -7.18 2.09 2.50
N LYS A 57 -8.08 1.37 3.17
CA LYS A 57 -9.28 1.93 3.80
C LYS A 57 -8.96 2.74 5.05
N ASP A 58 -8.03 2.26 5.87
CA ASP A 58 -7.67 2.90 7.13
C ASP A 58 -6.22 3.37 7.06
N ILE A 59 -6.01 4.68 7.10
CA ILE A 59 -4.69 5.31 7.17
C ILE A 59 -4.53 6.23 8.40
N LEU A 60 -5.45 6.09 9.38
CA LEU A 60 -5.45 6.85 10.61
C LEU A 60 -4.08 6.84 11.30
N TYR A 61 -3.63 8.03 11.73
CA TYR A 61 -2.35 8.35 12.39
C TYR A 61 -1.10 8.40 11.49
N PHE A 62 -1.24 8.30 10.17
CA PHE A 62 -0.17 8.53 9.19
C PHE A 62 -0.72 9.10 7.87
N GLU A 63 -1.83 9.82 7.94
CA GLU A 63 -2.59 10.35 6.80
C GLU A 63 -1.72 11.24 5.91
N ASP A 64 -1.02 12.18 6.53
CA ASP A 64 -0.15 13.16 5.85
C ASP A 64 1.09 12.50 5.22
N GLU A 65 1.51 11.34 5.75
CA GLU A 65 2.70 10.64 5.27
C GLU A 65 2.39 9.56 4.24
N PHE A 66 1.16 9.05 4.23
CA PHE A 66 0.76 7.93 3.39
C PHE A 66 0.91 8.28 1.91
N GLY A 67 0.31 9.39 1.47
CA GLY A 67 0.32 9.84 0.07
C GLY A 67 1.74 9.97 -0.52
N PRO A 68 2.62 10.79 0.09
CA PRO A 68 4.02 10.89 -0.33
C PRO A 68 4.76 9.55 -0.33
N PHE A 69 4.50 8.69 0.65
CA PHE A 69 5.14 7.38 0.74
C PHE A 69 4.73 6.47 -0.43
N VAL A 70 3.42 6.26 -0.66
CA VAL A 70 2.96 5.39 -1.75
C VAL A 70 3.33 5.95 -3.13
N LYS A 71 3.37 7.28 -3.29
CA LYS A 71 3.89 7.93 -4.49
C LYS A 71 5.36 7.54 -4.73
N SER A 72 6.16 7.44 -3.68
CA SER A 72 7.58 7.05 -3.79
C SER A 72 7.78 5.58 -4.19
N LEU A 73 6.75 4.74 -4.06
CA LEU A 73 6.77 3.32 -4.48
C LEU A 73 6.40 3.13 -5.96
N ILE A 74 5.74 4.10 -6.58
CA ILE A 74 5.26 4.03 -7.98
C ILE A 74 6.35 3.56 -8.96
N PRO A 75 7.61 4.05 -8.91
CA PRO A 75 8.65 3.60 -9.85
C PRO A 75 8.99 2.11 -9.78
N SER A 76 8.65 1.44 -8.68
CA SER A 76 8.88 0.01 -8.46
C SER A 76 7.66 -0.86 -8.83
N ILE A 77 6.51 -0.24 -9.13
CA ILE A 77 5.31 -0.95 -9.61
C ILE A 77 5.48 -1.25 -11.09
N VAL A 78 5.54 -2.54 -11.43
CA VAL A 78 5.72 -3.01 -12.81
C VAL A 78 4.62 -4.01 -13.21
N PRO A 79 4.25 -4.11 -14.49
CA PRO A 79 3.21 -5.05 -14.94
C PRO A 79 3.51 -6.51 -14.59
N GLN A 80 2.46 -7.30 -14.49
CA GLN A 80 2.45 -8.75 -14.28
C GLN A 80 3.14 -9.19 -12.97
N ARG A 81 3.08 -8.36 -11.93
CA ARG A 81 3.61 -8.67 -10.60
C ARG A 81 2.48 -8.85 -9.59
N PRO A 82 2.58 -9.81 -8.65
CA PRO A 82 1.56 -10.00 -7.61
C PRO A 82 1.31 -8.74 -6.77
N SER A 83 2.36 -7.95 -6.51
CA SER A 83 2.27 -6.67 -5.79
C SER A 83 1.45 -5.62 -6.54
N THR A 84 1.47 -5.61 -7.86
CA THR A 84 0.80 -4.59 -8.68
C THR A 84 -0.70 -4.60 -8.48
N LEU A 85 -1.35 -5.77 -8.53
CA LEU A 85 -2.79 -5.87 -8.29
C LEU A 85 -3.17 -5.44 -6.86
N LYS A 86 -2.40 -5.85 -5.86
CA LYS A 86 -2.61 -5.43 -4.46
C LYS A 86 -2.44 -3.92 -4.31
N PHE A 87 -1.43 -3.35 -4.95
CA PHE A 87 -1.19 -1.91 -4.93
C PHE A 87 -2.36 -1.16 -5.58
N LEU A 88 -2.82 -1.58 -6.75
CA LEU A 88 -3.97 -0.97 -7.43
C LEU A 88 -5.24 -1.03 -6.58
N GLU A 89 -5.55 -2.19 -5.98
CA GLU A 89 -6.71 -2.32 -5.07
C GLU A 89 -6.58 -1.41 -3.84
N MET A 90 -5.36 -1.30 -3.29
CA MET A 90 -5.07 -0.45 -2.14
C MET A 90 -5.26 1.03 -2.47
N ILE A 91 -4.74 1.49 -3.61
CA ILE A 91 -4.88 2.88 -4.04
C ILE A 91 -6.34 3.21 -4.37
N LYS A 92 -7.05 2.33 -5.07
CA LYS A 92 -8.49 2.50 -5.35
C LYS A 92 -9.30 2.69 -4.07
N THR A 93 -9.10 1.79 -3.10
CA THR A 93 -9.80 1.87 -1.81
C THR A 93 -9.37 3.13 -1.04
N CYS A 94 -8.10 3.51 -1.08
CA CYS A 94 -7.64 4.76 -0.47
C CYS A 94 -8.31 5.99 -1.10
N LEU A 95 -8.44 6.06 -2.43
CA LEU A 95 -9.18 7.13 -3.10
C LEU A 95 -10.67 7.14 -2.69
N GLN A 96 -11.28 5.99 -2.45
CA GLN A 96 -12.68 5.91 -2.03
C GLN A 96 -12.91 6.43 -0.61
N PHE A 97 -12.00 6.13 0.33
CA PHE A 97 -12.21 6.40 1.76
C PHE A 97 -11.41 7.61 2.29
N ASN A 98 -10.30 7.96 1.65
CA ASN A 98 -9.27 8.85 2.19
C ASN A 98 -8.81 9.93 1.20
N ALA A 99 -9.56 10.19 0.12
CA ALA A 99 -9.16 11.17 -0.90
C ALA A 99 -8.89 12.59 -0.35
N SER A 100 -9.52 12.99 0.76
CA SER A 100 -9.26 14.29 1.40
C SER A 100 -7.84 14.44 1.94
N TYR A 101 -7.12 13.33 2.17
CA TYR A 101 -5.74 13.31 2.66
C TYR A 101 -4.73 13.16 1.52
N LEU A 102 -5.18 13.11 0.26
CA LEU A 102 -4.30 12.91 -0.89
C LEU A 102 -4.13 14.22 -1.66
N ASP A 103 -2.89 14.70 -1.71
CA ASP A 103 -2.55 15.88 -2.47
C ASP A 103 -2.75 15.65 -3.99
N PRO A 104 -3.10 16.71 -4.76
CA PRO A 104 -3.34 16.59 -6.20
C PRO A 104 -2.17 15.99 -6.98
N ASP A 105 -0.93 16.19 -6.54
CA ASP A 105 0.26 15.67 -7.18
C ASP A 105 0.45 14.16 -6.95
N VAL A 106 -0.02 13.63 -5.81
CA VAL A 106 -0.11 12.19 -5.51
C VAL A 106 -1.15 11.55 -6.43
N ILE A 107 -2.33 12.17 -6.55
CA ILE A 107 -3.39 11.70 -7.46
C ILE A 107 -2.89 11.68 -8.91
N LEU A 108 -2.22 12.74 -9.35
CA LEU A 108 -1.63 12.81 -10.70
C LEU A 108 -0.60 11.71 -10.94
N ALA A 109 0.20 11.36 -9.93
CA ALA A 109 1.17 10.27 -10.03
C ALA A 109 0.48 8.91 -10.21
N PHE A 110 -0.65 8.67 -9.54
CA PHE A 110 -1.45 7.46 -9.75
C PHE A 110 -2.06 7.39 -11.15
N ILE A 111 -2.62 8.49 -11.65
CA ILE A 111 -3.16 8.55 -13.02
C ILE A 111 -2.07 8.18 -14.03
N ARG A 112 -0.85 8.72 -13.86
CA ARG A 112 0.31 8.40 -14.72
C ARG A 112 0.71 6.93 -14.63
N LEU A 113 0.76 6.37 -13.41
CA LEU A 113 1.04 4.95 -13.21
C LEU A 113 0.03 4.08 -13.94
N VAL A 114 -1.27 4.29 -13.70
CA VAL A 114 -2.36 3.53 -14.30
C VAL A 114 -2.31 3.61 -15.83
N SER A 115 -2.13 4.82 -16.37
CA SER A 115 -1.97 5.02 -17.81
C SER A 115 -0.78 4.23 -18.37
N SER A 116 0.35 4.20 -17.66
CA SER A 116 1.54 3.46 -18.08
C SER A 116 1.37 1.94 -17.96
N LEU A 117 0.63 1.45 -16.96
CA LEU A 117 0.37 0.03 -16.77
C LEU A 117 -0.56 -0.52 -17.85
N VAL A 118 -1.66 0.18 -18.16
CA VAL A 118 -2.61 -0.23 -19.21
C VAL A 118 -1.94 -0.36 -20.57
N THR A 119 -0.96 0.50 -20.90
CA THR A 119 -0.23 0.42 -22.16
C THR A 119 0.85 -0.66 -22.19
N SER A 120 1.24 -1.19 -21.03
CA SER A 120 2.41 -2.08 -20.88
C SER A 120 2.07 -3.49 -20.44
N THR A 121 0.86 -3.73 -19.91
CA THR A 121 0.41 -5.04 -19.45
C THR A 121 -0.31 -5.82 -20.56
N ASN A 122 -0.19 -7.14 -20.50
CA ASN A 122 -1.00 -8.08 -21.30
C ASN A 122 -1.98 -8.88 -20.42
N ASP A 123 -1.98 -8.62 -19.10
CA ASP A 123 -2.87 -9.28 -18.15
C ASP A 123 -4.22 -8.56 -18.10
N LYS A 124 -5.30 -9.31 -18.37
CA LYS A 124 -6.66 -8.75 -18.34
C LYS A 124 -7.06 -8.28 -16.95
N GLY A 125 -6.58 -8.94 -15.89
CA GLY A 125 -6.86 -8.57 -14.52
C GLY A 125 -6.28 -7.20 -14.16
N GLU A 126 -5.03 -6.96 -14.52
CA GLU A 126 -4.35 -5.67 -14.35
C GLU A 126 -5.02 -4.57 -15.17
N THR A 127 -5.38 -4.85 -16.42
CA THR A 127 -6.11 -3.87 -17.25
C THR A 127 -7.44 -3.48 -16.62
N ILE A 128 -8.22 -4.46 -16.14
CA ILE A 128 -9.49 -4.18 -15.46
C ILE A 128 -9.24 -3.40 -14.16
N ALA A 129 -8.26 -3.80 -13.36
CA ALA A 129 -7.94 -3.13 -12.10
C ALA A 129 -7.51 -1.67 -12.30
N CYS A 130 -6.81 -1.36 -13.40
CA CYS A 130 -6.44 0.00 -13.78
C CYS A 130 -7.64 0.88 -14.16
N LEU A 131 -8.71 0.29 -14.70
CA LEU A 131 -9.88 1.04 -15.20
C LEU A 131 -10.97 1.26 -14.12
N GLN A 132 -10.81 0.68 -12.94
CA GLN A 132 -11.79 0.70 -11.84
C GLN A 132 -11.38 1.63 -10.70
#